data_AF-A0A4Q3WCU7-F1
#
_entry.id   AF-A0A4Q3WCU7-F1
#
_cell.length_a   1.000
_cell.length_b   1.000
_cell.length_c   1.000
_cell.angle_alpha   90.00
_cell.angle_beta   90.00
_cell.angle_gamma   90.00
#
_symmetry.space_group_name_H-M   'P 1'
#
loop_
_entity.id
_entity.type
_entity.pdbx_description
1 polymer ?
#
loop_
_entity_poly.entity_id
_entity_poly.type
_entity_poly.pdbx_seq_one_letter_code
_entity_poly.pdbx_strand_id
1 'polypeptide(L)'
;PYLVRLPSGRSIAAFFYDGGISKSVAFEGLLHNGEGFANRLLGGFDELREGPQLLHIATDGETYGHHHRRGDMALAYALWHLQKNNLAKITNYGQYLELCPPTKEAQIIEHTAWSCEHGVGRWFRDCGCNSGMKGDWQQAWRGPLRHAFDGLRDSVAEPFENLMKKYTSDPWAMRNDFIDVIDDRSLATTEKFLKKWCGEKVLNEQQTTEVLKALEAQRNLLLMYTSCAWFFDEVSGVETVQNLQYAYRALELCEAIFDMDLLTAFSAELEQAPSNIPHLGTGLEAFRRYVVPSRVGSLQKGIHFAIASVFEQFGQTNEVYNSKITLLDFKTYTSGKARMVTGHARIRSRTTLERQQIIFGVIHMGDHNVSAGVKKFTSTEDYENLRDQAATAFLRADFHET
;
A
#
# COMPACT_ATOMS: atom_id res chain seq x y z
N PRO A 1 -16.79 -26.04 17.62
CA PRO A 1 -15.43 -26.02 17.03
C PRO A 1 -14.96 -27.40 16.60
N TYR A 2 -14.00 -27.46 15.68
CA TYR A 2 -13.41 -28.69 15.17
C TYR A 2 -11.90 -28.64 15.30
N LEU A 3 -11.28 -29.76 15.67
CA LEU A 3 -9.83 -29.89 15.67
C LEU A 3 -9.35 -30.17 14.24
N VAL A 4 -8.41 -29.37 13.75
CA VAL A 4 -7.72 -29.62 12.48
C VAL A 4 -6.27 -29.92 12.78
N ARG A 5 -5.80 -31.11 12.40
CA ARG A 5 -4.40 -31.50 12.49
C ARG A 5 -3.68 -31.08 11.21
N LEU A 6 -2.54 -30.40 11.37
CA LEU A 6 -1.75 -29.88 10.26
C LEU A 6 -0.61 -30.85 9.91
N PRO A 7 -0.13 -30.86 8.65
CA PRO A 7 1.03 -31.67 8.25
C PRO A 7 2.29 -31.42 9.09
N SER A 8 2.41 -30.24 9.70
CA SER A 8 3.51 -29.90 10.61
C SER A 8 3.49 -30.62 11.97
N GLY A 9 2.47 -31.44 12.25
CA GLY A 9 2.24 -32.06 13.57
C GLY A 9 1.56 -31.14 14.59
N ARG A 10 1.42 -29.84 14.28
CA ARG A 10 0.62 -28.88 15.06
C ARG A 10 -0.87 -29.02 14.75
N SER A 11 -1.71 -28.35 15.52
CA SER A 11 -3.16 -28.31 15.31
C SER A 11 -3.74 -26.92 15.50
N ILE A 12 -4.90 -26.68 14.89
CA ILE A 12 -5.72 -25.47 15.06
C ILE A 12 -7.16 -25.86 15.40
N ALA A 13 -7.90 -24.93 16.01
CA ALA A 13 -9.35 -25.04 16.15
C ALA A 13 -10.04 -24.27 15.02
N ALA A 14 -10.97 -24.92 14.32
CA ALA A 14 -11.74 -24.35 13.23
C ALA A 14 -13.21 -24.12 13.62
N PHE A 15 -13.77 -23.05 13.07
CA PHE A 15 -15.18 -22.68 13.18
C PHE A 15 -15.73 -22.42 11.77
N PHE A 16 -16.92 -22.96 11.48
CA PHE A 16 -17.57 -22.81 10.17
C PHE A 16 -18.75 -21.86 10.33
N TYR A 17 -18.71 -20.73 9.64
CA TYR A 17 -19.74 -19.68 9.75
C TYR A 17 -20.98 -20.06 8.95
N ASP A 18 -22.12 -19.46 9.29
CA ASP A 18 -23.34 -19.63 8.51
C ASP A 18 -23.28 -18.80 7.23
N GLY A 19 -23.02 -19.47 6.09
CA GLY A 19 -22.90 -18.82 4.80
C GLY A 19 -24.21 -18.21 4.29
N GLY A 20 -25.35 -18.80 4.64
CA GLY A 20 -26.66 -18.31 4.23
C GLY A 20 -27.00 -16.97 4.88
N ILE A 21 -26.88 -16.90 6.21
CA ILE A 21 -27.09 -15.65 6.96
C ILE A 21 -26.05 -14.61 6.57
N SER A 22 -24.78 -15.00 6.40
CA SER A 22 -23.72 -14.07 5.98
C SER A 22 -24.03 -13.42 4.63
N LYS A 23 -24.52 -14.21 3.65
CA LYS A 23 -25.02 -13.69 2.37
C LYS A 23 -26.21 -12.76 2.57
N SER A 24 -27.19 -13.13 3.42
CA SER A 24 -28.36 -12.29 3.66
C SER A 24 -28.00 -10.92 4.27
N VAL A 25 -27.00 -10.89 5.16
CA VAL A 25 -26.44 -9.65 5.72
C VAL A 25 -25.80 -8.80 4.62
N ALA A 26 -24.98 -9.41 3.77
CA ALA A 26 -24.23 -8.67 2.76
C ALA A 26 -25.09 -8.19 1.56
N PHE A 27 -26.07 -8.98 1.11
CA PHE A 27 -26.71 -8.79 -0.19
C PHE A 27 -28.24 -8.80 -0.20
N GLU A 28 -28.91 -9.23 0.87
CA GLU A 28 -30.38 -9.44 0.88
C GLU A 28 -31.12 -8.48 1.83
N GLY A 29 -30.47 -7.40 2.26
CA GLY A 29 -31.09 -6.31 3.01
C GLY A 29 -31.44 -6.65 4.47
N LEU A 30 -30.85 -7.70 5.05
CA LEU A 30 -31.15 -8.13 6.42
C LEU A 30 -30.88 -7.04 7.47
N LEU A 31 -29.98 -6.09 7.18
CA LEU A 31 -29.61 -4.99 8.08
C LEU A 31 -30.61 -3.82 8.09
N HIS A 32 -31.76 -3.91 7.43
CA HIS A 32 -32.79 -2.87 7.52
C HIS A 32 -33.54 -2.85 8.87
N ASN A 33 -33.50 -3.95 9.63
CA ASN A 33 -34.20 -4.09 10.91
C ASN A 33 -33.36 -4.94 11.88
N GLY A 34 -32.97 -4.36 13.03
CA GLY A 34 -32.15 -5.07 14.02
C GLY A 34 -32.86 -6.23 14.73
N GLU A 35 -34.17 -6.15 14.98
CA GLU A 35 -34.95 -7.27 15.53
C GLU A 35 -35.07 -8.41 14.51
N GLY A 36 -35.36 -8.06 13.25
CA GLY A 36 -35.38 -9.03 12.14
C GLY A 36 -34.01 -9.73 11.99
N PHE A 37 -32.92 -8.97 12.11
CA PHE A 37 -31.58 -9.53 12.11
C PHE A 37 -31.33 -10.47 13.29
N ALA A 38 -31.69 -10.08 14.51
CA ALA A 38 -31.59 -10.93 15.70
C ALA A 38 -32.40 -12.23 15.54
N ASN A 39 -33.63 -12.15 15.05
CA ASN A 39 -34.49 -13.32 14.81
C ASN A 39 -33.91 -14.24 13.73
N ARG A 40 -33.34 -13.67 12.67
CA ARG A 40 -32.68 -14.46 11.63
C ARG A 40 -31.45 -15.21 12.15
N LEU A 41 -30.69 -14.58 13.05
CA LEU A 41 -29.61 -15.24 13.78
C LEU A 41 -30.18 -16.38 14.63
N LEU A 42 -31.16 -16.12 15.50
CA LEU A 42 -31.74 -17.16 16.36
C LEU A 42 -32.23 -18.39 15.58
N GLY A 43 -32.79 -18.19 14.38
CA GLY A 43 -33.19 -19.29 13.49
C GLY A 43 -32.05 -20.16 12.93
N GLY A 44 -30.78 -19.81 13.19
CA GLY A 44 -29.62 -20.63 12.85
C GLY A 44 -29.23 -21.67 13.91
N PHE A 45 -29.86 -21.64 15.09
CA PHE A 45 -29.69 -22.68 16.10
C PHE A 45 -30.58 -23.90 15.81
N ASP A 46 -30.10 -25.08 16.16
CA ASP A 46 -30.82 -26.35 15.97
C ASP A 46 -31.41 -26.81 17.31
N GLU A 47 -32.73 -26.71 17.48
CA GLU A 47 -33.41 -27.08 18.73
C GLU A 47 -33.27 -28.56 19.09
N LEU A 48 -33.01 -29.43 18.09
CA LEU A 48 -32.85 -30.87 18.31
C LEU A 48 -31.41 -31.25 18.69
N ARG A 49 -30.46 -30.31 18.57
CA ARG A 49 -29.05 -30.57 18.86
C ARG A 49 -28.76 -30.40 20.34
N GLU A 50 -28.34 -31.48 20.96
CA GLU A 50 -27.86 -31.46 22.34
C GLU A 50 -26.48 -30.78 22.48
N GLY A 51 -26.32 -30.04 23.58
CA GLY A 51 -25.06 -29.42 23.98
C GLY A 51 -24.86 -27.98 23.46
N PRO A 52 -23.70 -27.37 23.78
CA PRO A 52 -23.41 -26.00 23.41
C PRO A 52 -23.35 -25.80 21.89
N GLN A 53 -23.99 -24.73 21.41
CA GLN A 53 -23.98 -24.33 20.01
C GLN A 53 -23.39 -22.93 19.87
N LEU A 54 -22.58 -22.72 18.85
CA LEU A 54 -22.11 -21.40 18.45
C LEU A 54 -22.63 -21.10 17.05
N LEU A 55 -23.50 -20.11 16.96
CA LEU A 55 -23.82 -19.47 15.70
C LEU A 55 -22.88 -18.28 15.47
N HIS A 56 -22.29 -18.20 14.29
CA HIS A 56 -21.51 -17.04 13.87
C HIS A 56 -21.63 -16.84 12.37
N ILE A 57 -21.44 -15.61 11.94
CA ILE A 57 -21.47 -15.16 10.55
C ILE A 57 -20.14 -14.49 10.22
N ALA A 58 -19.77 -14.45 8.94
CA ALA A 58 -18.56 -13.79 8.47
C ALA A 58 -18.93 -12.82 7.34
N THR A 59 -18.66 -11.54 7.58
CA THR A 59 -18.96 -10.44 6.65
C THR A 59 -17.88 -9.37 6.77
N ASP A 60 -17.60 -8.65 5.69
CA ASP A 60 -16.67 -7.52 5.70
C ASP A 60 -17.19 -6.40 6.63
N GLY A 61 -16.29 -5.71 7.34
CA GLY A 61 -16.67 -4.70 8.33
C GLY A 61 -17.40 -3.51 7.71
N GLU A 62 -17.04 -3.19 6.47
CA GLU A 62 -17.62 -2.15 5.62
C GLU A 62 -19.12 -2.39 5.34
N THR A 63 -19.61 -3.63 5.56
CA THR A 63 -21.03 -3.97 5.46
C THR A 63 -21.88 -3.10 6.39
N TYR A 64 -21.36 -2.79 7.59
CA TYR A 64 -22.09 -2.09 8.64
C TYR A 64 -21.85 -0.57 8.57
N GLY A 65 -22.50 0.09 7.61
CA GLY A 65 -22.53 1.55 7.49
C GLY A 65 -22.10 2.08 6.13
N HIS A 66 -21.08 1.48 5.50
CA HIS A 66 -20.61 1.88 4.17
C HIS A 66 -21.45 1.24 3.06
N HIS A 67 -21.57 -0.09 3.03
CA HIS A 67 -22.41 -0.77 2.04
C HIS A 67 -23.90 -0.69 2.40
N HIS A 68 -24.24 -0.88 3.67
CA HIS A 68 -25.61 -0.71 4.16
C HIS A 68 -25.68 0.50 5.09
N ARG A 69 -26.30 1.57 4.61
CA ARG A 69 -26.48 2.80 5.39
C ARG A 69 -27.23 2.47 6.69
N ARG A 70 -26.66 2.85 7.83
CA ARG A 70 -27.15 2.53 9.20
C ARG A 70 -27.13 1.03 9.57
N GLY A 71 -26.39 0.20 8.85
CA GLY A 71 -26.23 -1.22 9.19
C GLY A 71 -25.59 -1.44 10.57
N ASP A 72 -24.73 -0.52 11.00
CA ASP A 72 -24.18 -0.43 12.36
C ASP A 72 -25.26 -0.29 13.43
N MET A 73 -26.30 0.51 13.18
CA MET A 73 -27.44 0.66 14.10
C MET A 73 -28.26 -0.63 14.20
N ALA A 74 -28.45 -1.33 13.08
CA ALA A 74 -29.15 -2.61 13.07
C ALA A 74 -28.37 -3.68 13.84
N LEU A 75 -27.04 -3.74 13.68
CA LEU A 75 -26.17 -4.60 14.47
C LEU A 75 -26.25 -4.27 15.97
N ALA A 76 -26.12 -2.99 16.33
CA ALA A 76 -26.21 -2.55 17.73
C ALA A 76 -27.56 -2.93 18.37
N TYR A 77 -28.66 -2.72 17.64
CA TYR A 77 -29.99 -3.08 18.10
C TYR A 77 -30.16 -4.60 18.22
N ALA A 78 -29.67 -5.38 17.26
CA ALA A 78 -29.74 -6.85 17.30
C ALA A 78 -29.02 -7.40 18.54
N LEU A 79 -27.80 -6.93 18.82
CA LEU A 79 -27.04 -7.31 20.01
C LEU A 79 -27.77 -6.92 21.30
N TRP A 80 -28.29 -5.69 21.37
CA TRP A 80 -29.09 -5.24 22.51
C TRP A 80 -30.33 -6.12 22.71
N HIS A 81 -31.07 -6.44 21.65
CA HIS A 81 -32.29 -7.25 21.70
C HIS A 81 -32.01 -8.67 22.20
N LEU A 82 -30.95 -9.31 21.71
CA LEU A 82 -30.52 -10.65 22.14
C LEU A 82 -30.19 -10.67 23.64
N GLN A 83 -29.45 -9.67 24.12
CA GLN A 83 -29.04 -9.57 25.52
C GLN A 83 -30.22 -9.20 26.43
N LYS A 84 -31.02 -8.21 26.04
CA LYS A 84 -32.14 -7.69 26.85
C LYS A 84 -33.18 -8.76 27.13
N ASN A 85 -33.42 -9.64 26.17
CA ASN A 85 -34.41 -10.71 26.25
C ASN A 85 -33.79 -12.07 26.65
N ASN A 86 -32.50 -12.13 26.97
CA ASN A 86 -31.76 -13.36 27.31
C ASN A 86 -31.93 -14.49 26.26
N LEU A 87 -31.99 -14.14 24.97
CA LEU A 87 -32.25 -15.09 23.88
C LEU A 87 -30.99 -15.87 23.48
N ALA A 88 -29.81 -15.27 23.63
CA ALA A 88 -28.53 -15.91 23.39
C ALA A 88 -27.42 -15.22 24.19
N LYS A 89 -26.31 -15.95 24.44
CA LYS A 89 -25.10 -15.38 25.05
C LYS A 89 -24.13 -14.91 23.97
N ILE A 90 -23.81 -13.62 23.95
CA ILE A 90 -22.76 -13.07 23.10
C ILE A 90 -21.39 -13.50 23.65
N THR A 91 -20.53 -14.04 22.79
CA THR A 91 -19.19 -14.53 23.12
C THR A 91 -18.24 -14.31 21.95
N ASN A 92 -16.93 -14.40 22.20
CA ASN A 92 -15.91 -14.51 21.15
C ASN A 92 -15.42 -15.95 21.00
N TYR A 93 -14.61 -16.23 19.97
CA TYR A 93 -14.08 -17.57 19.70
C TYR A 93 -13.18 -18.10 20.82
N GLY A 94 -12.37 -17.24 21.45
CA GLY A 94 -11.45 -17.64 22.52
C GLY A 94 -12.20 -18.15 23.76
N GLN A 95 -13.18 -17.37 24.23
CA GLN A 95 -14.03 -17.77 25.36
C GLN A 95 -14.85 -19.03 25.04
N TYR A 96 -15.43 -19.13 23.84
CA TYR A 96 -16.18 -20.33 23.47
C TYR A 96 -15.27 -21.56 23.43
N LEU A 97 -14.05 -21.42 22.89
CA LEU A 97 -13.08 -22.52 22.77
C LEU A 97 -12.61 -23.01 24.15
N GLU A 98 -12.41 -22.11 25.11
CA GLU A 98 -12.04 -22.46 26.49
C GLU A 98 -13.14 -23.26 27.19
N LEU A 99 -14.41 -22.87 27.00
CA LEU A 99 -15.56 -23.55 27.61
C LEU A 99 -15.97 -24.84 26.86
N CYS A 100 -15.72 -24.89 25.56
CA CYS A 100 -16.19 -25.93 24.65
C CYS A 100 -15.05 -26.38 23.72
N PRO A 101 -14.05 -27.13 24.23
CA PRO A 101 -12.95 -27.61 23.40
C PRO A 101 -13.43 -28.55 22.28
N PRO A 102 -12.72 -28.65 21.14
CA PRO A 102 -13.17 -29.47 20.02
C PRO A 102 -13.17 -30.96 20.39
N THR A 103 -14.32 -31.62 20.24
CA THR A 103 -14.47 -33.08 20.41
C THR A 103 -14.55 -33.83 19.10
N LYS A 104 -14.59 -33.11 17.98
CA LYS A 104 -14.67 -33.63 16.61
C LYS A 104 -13.51 -33.08 15.80
N GLU A 105 -13.03 -33.87 14.85
CA GLU A 105 -11.99 -33.46 13.91
C GLU A 105 -12.60 -33.01 12.58
N ALA A 106 -11.91 -32.12 11.87
CA ALA A 106 -12.22 -31.73 10.50
C ALA A 106 -10.93 -31.71 9.67
N GLN A 107 -11.09 -31.87 8.36
CA GLN A 107 -10.02 -31.69 7.39
C GLN A 107 -10.30 -30.45 6.56
N ILE A 108 -9.23 -29.72 6.21
CA ILE A 108 -9.31 -28.61 5.29
C ILE A 108 -9.11 -29.14 3.88
N ILE A 109 -10.03 -28.81 2.99
CA ILE A 109 -9.78 -28.95 1.56
C ILE A 109 -8.85 -27.80 1.18
N GLU A 110 -7.62 -28.15 0.80
CA GLU A 110 -6.59 -27.18 0.45
C GLU A 110 -7.03 -26.29 -0.71
N HIS A 111 -6.54 -25.05 -0.71
CA HIS A 111 -6.81 -24.05 -1.75
C HIS A 111 -8.30 -23.71 -1.95
N THR A 112 -9.14 -23.90 -0.94
CA THR A 112 -10.50 -23.34 -0.93
C THR A 112 -10.52 -21.86 -0.54
N ALA A 113 -11.61 -21.17 -0.85
CA ALA A 113 -11.85 -19.81 -0.43
C ALA A 113 -13.33 -19.61 -0.09
N TRP A 114 -13.61 -18.69 0.82
CA TRP A 114 -14.97 -18.35 1.24
C TRP A 114 -15.79 -17.60 0.16
N SER A 115 -15.12 -16.98 -0.82
CA SER A 115 -15.70 -16.05 -1.80
C SER A 115 -15.51 -16.49 -3.26
N CYS A 116 -15.07 -17.73 -3.49
CA CYS A 116 -14.90 -18.30 -4.82
C CYS A 116 -15.14 -19.82 -4.78
N GLU A 117 -16.14 -20.27 -5.54
CA GLU A 117 -16.48 -21.70 -5.66
C GLU A 117 -15.36 -22.52 -6.30
N HIS A 118 -14.47 -21.86 -7.05
CA HIS A 118 -13.29 -22.45 -7.68
C HIS A 118 -12.03 -22.39 -6.77
N GLY A 119 -12.23 -22.27 -5.46
CA GLY A 119 -11.17 -22.16 -4.47
C GLY A 119 -10.39 -20.86 -4.61
N VAL A 120 -9.06 -20.91 -4.57
CA VAL A 120 -8.22 -19.71 -4.76
C VAL A 120 -8.08 -19.28 -6.23
N GLY A 121 -8.83 -19.89 -7.15
CA GLY A 121 -8.79 -19.61 -8.59
C GLY A 121 -8.91 -18.13 -8.96
N ARG A 122 -9.75 -17.38 -8.23
CA ARG A 122 -9.97 -15.93 -8.44
C ARG A 122 -8.67 -15.13 -8.45
N TRP A 123 -7.65 -15.52 -7.68
CA TRP A 123 -6.44 -14.71 -7.47
C TRP A 123 -5.26 -15.06 -8.40
N PHE A 124 -5.45 -15.97 -9.36
CA PHE A 124 -4.35 -16.35 -10.26
C PHE A 124 -4.76 -16.82 -11.66
N ARG A 125 -6.05 -17.03 -11.94
CA ARG A 125 -6.52 -17.47 -13.26
C ARG A 125 -7.90 -16.92 -13.60
N ASP A 126 -8.26 -17.03 -14.87
CA ASP A 126 -9.65 -16.90 -15.27
C ASP A 126 -10.42 -18.14 -14.79
N CYS A 127 -11.22 -17.96 -13.74
CA CYS A 127 -12.15 -18.96 -13.23
C CYS A 127 -13.61 -18.54 -13.46
N GLY A 128 -13.85 -17.51 -14.28
CA GLY A 128 -15.17 -16.93 -14.54
C GLY A 128 -15.78 -16.13 -13.37
N CYS A 129 -15.17 -16.15 -12.18
CA CYS A 129 -15.63 -15.34 -11.07
C CYS A 129 -15.33 -13.85 -11.30
N ASN A 130 -16.39 -13.11 -11.61
CA ASN A 130 -16.41 -11.66 -11.83
C ASN A 130 -17.28 -10.94 -10.78
N SER A 131 -17.29 -9.61 -10.82
CA SER A 131 -18.06 -8.75 -9.91
C SER A 131 -19.56 -8.67 -10.26
N GLY A 132 -19.95 -9.18 -11.43
CA GLY A 132 -21.32 -9.08 -11.97
C GLY A 132 -21.67 -7.72 -12.57
N MET A 133 -20.74 -6.75 -12.57
CA MET A 133 -21.03 -5.38 -13.03
C MET A 133 -21.00 -5.22 -14.56
N LYS A 134 -20.25 -6.07 -15.27
CA LYS A 134 -20.06 -6.01 -16.73
C LYS A 134 -20.09 -7.44 -17.29
N GLY A 135 -21.21 -7.81 -17.91
CA GLY A 135 -21.51 -9.22 -18.23
C GLY A 135 -20.60 -9.87 -19.28
N ASP A 136 -19.98 -9.06 -20.13
CA ASP A 136 -19.13 -9.45 -21.26
C ASP A 136 -17.63 -9.33 -20.96
N TRP A 137 -17.25 -9.00 -19.72
CA TRP A 137 -15.85 -8.88 -19.30
C TRP A 137 -15.28 -10.21 -18.82
N GLN A 138 -14.02 -10.46 -19.18
CA GLN A 138 -13.27 -11.68 -18.88
C GLN A 138 -12.08 -11.44 -17.93
N GLN A 139 -11.52 -12.51 -17.38
CA GLN A 139 -10.50 -12.46 -16.33
C GLN A 139 -9.18 -13.14 -16.74
N ALA A 140 -8.96 -13.37 -18.03
CA ALA A 140 -7.75 -13.96 -18.60
C ALA A 140 -6.48 -13.15 -18.32
N TRP A 141 -6.60 -11.85 -17.99
CA TRP A 141 -5.47 -11.02 -17.54
C TRP A 141 -4.87 -11.44 -16.21
N ARG A 142 -5.61 -12.15 -15.34
CA ARG A 142 -5.13 -12.52 -14.01
C ARG A 142 -3.92 -13.44 -14.05
N GLY A 143 -3.88 -14.36 -15.02
CA GLY A 143 -2.77 -15.31 -15.21
C GLY A 143 -1.47 -14.60 -15.60
N PRO A 144 -1.44 -13.87 -16.73
CA PRO A 144 -0.30 -13.08 -17.16
C PRO A 144 0.16 -12.06 -16.11
N LEU A 145 -0.75 -11.37 -15.43
CA LEU A 145 -0.37 -10.46 -14.34
C LEU A 145 0.30 -11.20 -13.19
N ARG A 146 -0.25 -12.36 -12.80
CA ARG A 146 0.35 -13.20 -11.76
C ARG A 146 1.75 -13.67 -12.16
N HIS A 147 1.92 -14.06 -13.43
CA HIS A 147 3.22 -14.46 -13.97
C HIS A 147 4.23 -13.31 -13.95
N ALA A 148 3.83 -12.09 -14.32
CA ALA A 148 4.67 -10.90 -14.22
C ALA A 148 5.14 -10.65 -12.78
N PHE A 149 4.24 -10.79 -11.79
CA PHE A 149 4.55 -10.60 -10.38
C PHE A 149 5.47 -11.69 -9.85
N ASP A 150 5.17 -12.95 -10.15
CA ASP A 150 5.99 -14.09 -9.73
C ASP A 150 7.40 -14.01 -10.35
N GLY A 151 7.51 -13.66 -11.64
CA GLY A 151 8.78 -13.46 -12.32
C GLY A 151 9.61 -12.33 -11.71
N LEU A 152 8.99 -11.20 -11.38
CA LEU A 152 9.67 -10.10 -10.68
C LEU A 152 10.15 -10.51 -9.28
N ARG A 153 9.30 -11.17 -8.49
CA ARG A 153 9.67 -11.66 -7.15
C ARG A 153 10.86 -12.61 -7.22
N ASP A 154 10.79 -13.60 -8.11
CA ASP A 154 11.78 -14.68 -8.18
C ASP A 154 13.11 -14.17 -8.72
N SER A 155 13.09 -13.23 -9.67
CA SER A 155 14.30 -12.59 -10.21
C SER A 155 15.08 -11.79 -9.15
N VAL A 156 14.42 -11.30 -8.11
CA VAL A 156 15.02 -10.45 -7.06
C VAL A 156 15.50 -11.26 -5.85
N ALA A 157 15.01 -12.49 -5.66
CA ALA A 157 15.27 -13.30 -4.46
C ALA A 157 16.77 -13.56 -4.22
N GLU A 158 17.48 -14.06 -5.24
CA GLU A 158 18.92 -14.32 -5.15
C GLU A 158 19.76 -13.03 -5.04
N PRO A 159 19.57 -11.99 -5.88
CA PRO A 159 20.26 -10.71 -5.73
C PRO A 159 20.09 -10.08 -4.34
N PHE A 160 18.87 -10.14 -3.78
CA PHE A 160 18.59 -9.70 -2.42
C PHE A 160 19.42 -10.48 -1.41
N GLU A 161 19.36 -11.82 -1.45
CA GLU A 161 20.09 -12.66 -0.50
C GLU A 161 21.61 -12.43 -0.58
N ASN A 162 22.17 -12.32 -1.79
CA ASN A 162 23.59 -12.07 -2.02
C ASN A 162 24.05 -10.70 -1.52
N LEU A 163 23.24 -9.65 -1.69
CA LEU A 163 23.53 -8.33 -1.12
C LEU A 163 23.49 -8.36 0.41
N MET A 164 22.45 -8.97 0.98
CA MET A 164 22.16 -8.92 2.41
C MET A 164 23.11 -9.79 3.25
N LYS A 165 23.65 -10.89 2.70
CA LYS A 165 24.67 -11.74 3.35
C LYS A 165 25.94 -10.98 3.73
N LYS A 166 26.21 -9.82 3.12
CA LYS A 166 27.31 -8.92 3.52
C LYS A 166 27.10 -8.31 4.91
N TYR A 167 25.85 -8.20 5.34
CA TYR A 167 25.42 -7.48 6.53
C TYR A 167 24.90 -8.40 7.63
N THR A 168 24.06 -9.38 7.30
CA THR A 168 23.41 -10.32 8.24
C THR A 168 23.63 -11.78 7.83
N SER A 169 23.62 -12.70 8.81
CA SER A 169 23.61 -14.15 8.56
C SER A 169 22.24 -14.68 8.13
N ASP A 170 21.16 -13.94 8.39
CA ASP A 170 19.78 -14.32 8.03
C ASP A 170 19.05 -13.15 7.34
N PRO A 171 19.19 -13.02 6.01
CA PRO A 171 18.52 -11.98 5.22
C PRO A 171 17.00 -12.00 5.31
N TRP A 172 16.41 -13.19 5.38
CA TRP A 172 14.96 -13.37 5.31
C TRP A 172 14.29 -13.06 6.65
N ALA A 173 14.93 -13.41 7.76
CA ALA A 173 14.50 -12.96 9.08
C ALA A 173 14.66 -11.44 9.25
N MET A 174 15.75 -10.85 8.73
CA MET A 174 15.91 -9.38 8.69
C MET A 174 14.78 -8.71 7.91
N ARG A 175 14.37 -9.27 6.77
CA ARG A 175 13.22 -8.79 6.01
C ARG A 175 11.93 -8.86 6.81
N ASN A 176 11.68 -9.94 7.56
CA ASN A 176 10.46 -10.08 8.36
C ASN A 176 10.41 -9.06 9.50
N ASP A 177 11.54 -8.86 10.20
CA ASP A 177 11.66 -7.89 11.30
C ASP A 177 11.64 -6.43 10.83
N PHE A 178 11.69 -6.18 9.52
CA PHE A 178 11.62 -4.82 8.97
C PHE A 178 10.28 -4.13 9.27
N ILE A 179 9.26 -4.87 9.71
CA ILE A 179 8.00 -4.32 10.22
C ILE A 179 8.22 -3.25 11.30
N ASP A 180 9.21 -3.42 12.18
CA ASP A 180 9.55 -2.45 13.22
C ASP A 180 9.87 -1.06 12.63
N VAL A 181 10.58 -1.03 11.50
CA VAL A 181 10.93 0.21 10.78
C VAL A 181 9.74 0.71 9.97
N ILE A 182 8.88 -0.18 9.47
CA ILE A 182 7.65 0.21 8.76
C ILE A 182 6.73 0.98 9.70
N ASP A 183 6.55 0.48 10.92
CA ASP A 183 5.68 1.06 11.95
C ASP A 183 6.24 2.38 12.48
N ASP A 184 7.57 2.49 12.65
CA ASP A 184 8.23 3.75 13.00
C ASP A 184 9.46 4.04 12.12
N ARG A 185 9.29 5.02 11.23
CA ARG A 185 10.31 5.52 10.28
C ARG A 185 11.28 6.54 10.90
N SER A 186 11.38 6.61 12.22
CA SER A 186 12.35 7.48 12.88
C SER A 186 13.79 7.01 12.63
N LEU A 187 14.74 7.96 12.73
CA LEU A 187 16.17 7.62 12.60
C LEU A 187 16.62 6.69 13.73
N ALA A 188 16.13 6.91 14.96
CA ALA A 188 16.47 6.09 16.11
C ALA A 188 16.03 4.63 15.93
N THR A 189 14.81 4.40 15.44
CA THR A 189 14.32 3.04 15.14
C THR A 189 15.11 2.40 14.00
N THR A 190 15.41 3.15 12.95
CA THR A 190 16.24 2.66 11.84
C THR A 190 17.65 2.29 12.29
N GLU A 191 18.31 3.13 13.10
CA GLU A 191 19.65 2.88 13.65
C GLU A 191 19.66 1.66 14.57
N LYS A 192 18.64 1.52 15.44
CA LYS A 192 18.48 0.35 16.32
C LYS A 192 18.29 -0.93 15.50
N PHE A 193 17.47 -0.89 14.45
CA PHE A 193 17.24 -2.02 13.55
C PHE A 193 18.53 -2.43 12.83
N LEU A 194 19.26 -1.47 12.25
CA LEU A 194 20.53 -1.75 11.57
C LEU A 194 21.58 -2.29 12.54
N LYS A 195 21.67 -1.76 13.76
CA LYS A 195 22.58 -2.28 14.79
C LYS A 195 22.24 -3.72 15.17
N LYS A 196 20.95 -4.05 15.32
CA LYS A 196 20.49 -5.42 15.63
C LYS A 196 20.93 -6.42 14.57
N TRP A 197 20.81 -6.06 13.29
CA TRP A 197 21.01 -7.00 12.17
C TRP A 197 22.40 -6.98 11.55
N CYS A 198 23.06 -5.82 11.54
CA CYS A 198 24.41 -5.63 10.98
C CYS A 198 25.52 -5.75 12.04
N GLY A 199 25.16 -5.82 13.33
CA GLY A 199 26.08 -5.84 14.45
C GLY A 199 26.82 -4.52 14.65
N GLU A 200 28.08 -4.61 15.07
CA GLU A 200 28.96 -3.44 15.28
C GLU A 200 29.56 -2.87 13.96
N LYS A 201 29.13 -3.38 12.79
CA LYS A 201 29.54 -2.81 11.50
C LYS A 201 28.95 -1.41 11.36
N VAL A 202 29.81 -0.40 11.28
CA VAL A 202 29.39 0.97 10.95
C VAL A 202 29.18 1.05 9.44
N LEU A 203 27.92 1.10 9.02
CA LEU A 203 27.57 1.30 7.62
C LEU A 203 27.77 2.77 7.26
N ASN A 204 28.40 3.03 6.11
CA ASN A 204 28.39 4.37 5.55
C ASN A 204 26.99 4.72 4.98
N GLU A 205 26.81 5.96 4.55
CA GLU A 205 25.50 6.44 4.06
C GLU A 205 25.00 5.68 2.84
N GLN A 206 25.92 5.30 1.94
CA GLN A 206 25.59 4.54 0.73
C GLN A 206 25.15 3.12 1.08
N GLN A 207 25.92 2.41 1.90
CA GLN A 207 25.59 1.06 2.37
C GLN A 207 24.25 1.03 3.12
N THR A 208 24.00 2.03 3.98
CA THR A 208 22.74 2.19 4.68
C THR A 208 21.58 2.34 3.68
N THR A 209 21.76 3.20 2.68
CA THR A 209 20.74 3.42 1.63
C THR A 209 20.50 2.15 0.81
N GLU A 210 21.54 1.42 0.45
CA GLU A 210 21.44 0.15 -0.30
C GLU A 210 20.65 -0.90 0.48
N VAL A 211 20.96 -1.11 1.75
CA VAL A 211 20.24 -2.06 2.63
C VAL A 211 18.76 -1.67 2.74
N LEU A 212 18.46 -0.39 2.99
CA LEU A 212 17.08 0.07 3.12
C LEU A 212 16.33 0.01 1.79
N LYS A 213 16.97 0.28 0.64
CA LYS A 213 16.36 0.10 -0.68
C LYS A 213 16.02 -1.38 -0.93
N ALA A 214 16.90 -2.30 -0.58
CA ALA A 214 16.66 -3.74 -0.72
C ALA A 214 15.46 -4.22 0.13
N LEU A 215 15.36 -3.76 1.37
CA LEU A 215 14.23 -4.08 2.26
C LEU A 215 12.92 -3.44 1.80
N GLU A 216 12.96 -2.19 1.34
CA GLU A 216 11.79 -1.54 0.73
C GLU A 216 11.35 -2.22 -0.56
N ALA A 217 12.28 -2.73 -1.37
CA ALA A 217 11.95 -3.51 -2.57
C ALA A 217 11.18 -4.77 -2.16
N GLN A 218 11.70 -5.55 -1.20
CA GLN A 218 11.00 -6.74 -0.66
C GLN A 218 9.61 -6.40 -0.11
N ARG A 219 9.45 -5.27 0.59
CA ARG A 219 8.14 -4.80 1.04
C ARG A 219 7.18 -4.58 -0.14
N ASN A 220 7.62 -3.91 -1.20
CA ASN A 220 6.80 -3.66 -2.38
C ASN A 220 6.49 -4.95 -3.17
N LEU A 221 7.42 -5.92 -3.20
CA LEU A 221 7.18 -7.26 -3.75
C LEU A 221 6.10 -8.03 -2.98
N LEU A 222 5.88 -7.75 -1.70
CA LEU A 222 4.76 -8.33 -0.94
C LEU A 222 3.46 -7.56 -1.21
N LEU A 223 3.52 -6.23 -1.21
CA LEU A 223 2.34 -5.37 -1.41
C LEU A 223 1.71 -5.54 -2.80
N MET A 224 2.51 -5.84 -3.83
CA MET A 224 1.97 -6.12 -5.16
C MET A 224 1.06 -7.36 -5.20
N TYR A 225 1.00 -8.17 -4.14
CA TYR A 225 0.06 -9.30 -3.99
C TYR A 225 -1.24 -8.96 -3.23
N THR A 226 -1.58 -7.68 -3.02
CA THR A 226 -2.79 -7.28 -2.27
C THR A 226 -4.08 -7.74 -2.94
N SER A 227 -4.79 -8.68 -2.33
CA SER A 227 -5.80 -9.56 -2.96
C SER A 227 -6.96 -8.85 -3.67
N CYS A 228 -7.24 -7.59 -3.33
CA CYS A 228 -8.29 -6.77 -3.95
C CYS A 228 -8.09 -6.58 -5.46
N ALA A 229 -6.84 -6.55 -5.94
CA ALA A 229 -6.56 -6.37 -7.37
C ALA A 229 -7.22 -7.46 -8.23
N TRP A 230 -7.24 -8.71 -7.78
CA TRP A 230 -7.82 -9.82 -8.54
C TRP A 230 -9.31 -10.01 -8.29
N PHE A 231 -9.94 -9.20 -7.44
CA PHE A 231 -11.34 -9.41 -7.11
C PHE A 231 -12.26 -8.99 -8.25
N PHE A 232 -11.96 -7.84 -8.86
CA PHE A 232 -12.72 -7.22 -9.93
C PHE A 232 -12.28 -7.70 -11.31
N ASP A 233 -12.89 -7.10 -12.32
CA ASP A 233 -12.98 -7.69 -13.65
C ASP A 233 -11.89 -7.18 -14.58
N GLU A 234 -11.17 -6.11 -14.23
CA GLU A 234 -10.34 -5.35 -15.16
C GLU A 234 -8.92 -5.07 -14.67
N VAL A 235 -7.94 -5.29 -15.55
CA VAL A 235 -6.51 -5.10 -15.28
C VAL A 235 -6.14 -3.62 -15.06
N SER A 236 -6.92 -2.70 -15.63
CA SER A 236 -6.77 -1.25 -15.42
C SER A 236 -7.62 -0.69 -14.27
N GLY A 237 -8.30 -1.55 -13.50
CA GLY A 237 -9.04 -1.16 -12.30
C GLY A 237 -8.13 -0.54 -11.23
N VAL A 238 -8.68 0.30 -10.35
CA VAL A 238 -7.91 1.08 -9.38
C VAL A 238 -7.10 0.18 -8.42
N GLU A 239 -7.65 -0.97 -8.04
CA GLU A 239 -7.00 -1.96 -7.19
C GLU A 239 -5.82 -2.61 -7.90
N THR A 240 -5.98 -2.98 -9.18
CA THR A 240 -4.92 -3.57 -10.00
C THR A 240 -3.82 -2.56 -10.28
N VAL A 241 -4.18 -1.32 -10.61
CA VAL A 241 -3.23 -0.21 -10.80
C VAL A 241 -2.44 0.05 -9.52
N GLN A 242 -3.05 -0.03 -8.34
CA GLN A 242 -2.34 0.09 -7.06
C GLN A 242 -1.28 -1.01 -6.88
N ASN A 243 -1.58 -2.26 -7.24
CA ASN A 243 -0.59 -3.33 -7.19
C ASN A 243 0.52 -3.16 -8.23
N LEU A 244 0.18 -2.70 -9.43
CA LEU A 244 1.18 -2.34 -10.44
C LEU A 244 2.08 -1.19 -9.98
N GLN A 245 1.57 -0.22 -9.22
CA GLN A 245 2.39 0.84 -8.60
C GLN A 245 3.38 0.27 -7.57
N TYR A 246 2.97 -0.72 -6.77
CA TYR A 246 3.91 -1.42 -5.89
C TYR A 246 4.97 -2.18 -6.68
N ALA A 247 4.58 -2.92 -7.73
CA ALA A 247 5.52 -3.60 -8.61
C ALA A 247 6.50 -2.61 -9.26
N TYR A 248 6.01 -1.47 -9.76
CA TYR A 248 6.86 -0.43 -10.32
C TYR A 248 7.84 0.15 -9.29
N ARG A 249 7.38 0.34 -8.05
CA ARG A 249 8.26 0.81 -6.98
C ARG A 249 9.34 -0.21 -6.63
N ALA A 250 9.02 -1.50 -6.66
CA ALA A 250 10.01 -2.57 -6.48
C ALA A 250 11.04 -2.56 -7.61
N LEU A 251 10.60 -2.44 -8.87
CA LEU A 251 11.49 -2.31 -10.04
C LEU A 251 12.47 -1.15 -9.87
N GLU A 252 11.98 0.05 -9.57
CA GLU A 252 12.84 1.23 -9.37
C GLU A 252 13.89 1.03 -8.28
N LEU A 253 13.51 0.38 -7.17
CA LEU A 253 14.40 0.16 -6.04
C LEU A 253 15.45 -0.89 -6.38
N CYS A 254 15.04 -1.97 -7.04
CA CYS A 254 15.92 -3.06 -7.48
C CYS A 254 16.91 -2.59 -8.52
N GLU A 255 16.48 -1.95 -9.61
CA GLU A 255 17.38 -1.48 -10.67
C GLU A 255 18.33 -0.38 -10.18
N ALA A 256 17.99 0.32 -9.10
CA ALA A 256 18.88 1.29 -8.46
C ALA A 256 20.01 0.66 -7.62
N ILE A 257 19.94 -0.64 -7.31
CA ILE A 257 20.93 -1.35 -6.48
C ILE A 257 21.47 -2.64 -7.11
N PHE A 258 20.79 -3.16 -8.12
CA PHE A 258 21.14 -4.33 -8.91
C PHE A 258 21.27 -3.91 -10.37
N ASP A 259 22.35 -4.34 -11.02
CA ASP A 259 22.58 -4.11 -12.46
C ASP A 259 21.74 -5.10 -13.28
N MET A 260 20.44 -4.82 -13.37
CA MET A 260 19.43 -5.69 -13.99
C MET A 260 18.43 -4.86 -14.80
N ASP A 261 17.95 -5.40 -15.91
CA ASP A 261 16.85 -4.82 -16.71
C ASP A 261 15.54 -5.55 -16.39
N LEU A 262 14.96 -5.21 -15.24
CA LEU A 262 13.74 -5.85 -14.74
C LEU A 262 12.49 -5.24 -15.38
N LEU A 263 12.51 -3.94 -15.67
CA LEU A 263 11.38 -3.22 -16.23
C LEU A 263 11.02 -3.74 -17.63
N THR A 264 12.01 -4.06 -18.45
CA THR A 264 11.77 -4.61 -19.80
C THR A 264 11.12 -5.99 -19.72
N ALA A 265 11.67 -6.90 -18.90
CA ALA A 265 11.10 -8.23 -18.71
C ALA A 265 9.66 -8.16 -18.15
N PHE A 266 9.44 -7.32 -17.14
CA PHE A 266 8.13 -7.10 -16.56
C PHE A 266 7.11 -6.54 -17.57
N SER A 267 7.54 -5.59 -18.41
CA SER A 267 6.69 -5.00 -19.45
C SER A 267 6.25 -6.01 -20.50
N ALA A 268 7.14 -6.94 -20.86
CA ALA A 268 6.83 -8.01 -21.82
C ALA A 268 5.74 -8.95 -21.29
N GLU A 269 5.76 -9.29 -20.00
CA GLU A 269 4.71 -10.10 -19.36
C GLU A 269 3.38 -9.33 -19.28
N LEU A 270 3.40 -8.02 -18.97
CA LEU A 270 2.20 -7.19 -18.94
C LEU A 270 1.52 -7.03 -20.31
N GLU A 271 2.28 -7.13 -21.40
CA GLU A 271 1.72 -7.13 -22.75
C GLU A 271 0.80 -8.33 -22.99
N GLN A 272 1.04 -9.45 -22.28
CA GLN A 272 0.22 -10.65 -22.38
C GLN A 272 -1.08 -10.57 -21.56
N ALA A 273 -1.27 -9.54 -20.74
CA ALA A 273 -2.46 -9.39 -19.90
C ALA A 273 -3.57 -8.60 -20.65
N PRO A 274 -4.62 -9.21 -21.23
CA PRO A 274 -5.61 -8.48 -22.02
C PRO A 274 -6.49 -7.56 -21.15
N SER A 275 -6.66 -6.31 -21.58
CA SER A 275 -7.66 -5.40 -20.99
C SER A 275 -9.03 -5.64 -21.61
N ASN A 276 -10.10 -5.57 -20.81
CA ASN A 276 -11.46 -5.54 -21.32
C ASN A 276 -11.83 -4.19 -21.97
N ILE A 277 -10.95 -3.18 -21.86
CA ILE A 277 -11.13 -1.86 -22.44
C ILE A 277 -10.39 -1.80 -23.79
N PRO A 278 -11.11 -1.70 -24.94
CA PRO A 278 -10.51 -1.85 -26.26
C PRO A 278 -9.36 -0.88 -26.57
N HIS A 279 -9.43 0.35 -26.06
CA HIS A 279 -8.40 1.37 -26.32
C HIS A 279 -7.16 1.24 -25.42
N LEU A 280 -7.22 0.42 -24.36
CA LEU A 280 -6.03 0.05 -23.59
C LEU A 280 -5.40 -1.20 -24.19
N GLY A 281 -6.21 -2.20 -24.55
CA GLY A 281 -5.75 -3.44 -25.19
C GLY A 281 -5.06 -4.39 -24.22
N THR A 282 -4.05 -3.94 -23.48
CA THR A 282 -3.24 -4.78 -22.56
C THR A 282 -2.93 -4.09 -21.23
N GLY A 283 -2.50 -4.88 -20.26
CA GLY A 283 -2.01 -4.40 -18.96
C GLY A 283 -0.76 -3.52 -19.10
N LEU A 284 0.05 -3.71 -20.15
CA LEU A 284 1.19 -2.84 -20.45
C LEU A 284 0.75 -1.40 -20.74
N GLU A 285 -0.33 -1.21 -21.50
CA GLU A 285 -0.83 0.14 -21.77
C GLU A 285 -1.44 0.77 -20.51
N ALA A 286 -2.16 -0.02 -19.71
CA ALA A 286 -2.65 0.43 -18.40
C ALA A 286 -1.48 0.87 -17.49
N PHE A 287 -0.38 0.11 -17.48
CA PHE A 287 0.83 0.44 -16.75
C PHE A 287 1.46 1.75 -17.23
N ARG A 288 1.65 1.91 -18.54
CA ARG A 288 2.22 3.14 -19.12
C ARG A 288 1.37 4.37 -18.84
N ARG A 289 0.05 4.23 -18.88
CA ARG A 289 -0.88 5.36 -18.75
C ARG A 289 -1.19 5.75 -17.31
N TYR A 290 -1.28 4.79 -16.40
CA TYR A 290 -1.74 5.03 -15.03
C TYR A 290 -0.65 4.84 -13.96
N VAL A 291 0.35 4.00 -14.23
CA VAL A 291 1.39 3.66 -13.24
C VAL A 291 2.63 4.52 -13.44
N VAL A 292 3.20 4.58 -14.64
CA VAL A 292 4.42 5.35 -14.92
C VAL A 292 4.27 6.84 -14.53
N PRO A 293 3.14 7.53 -14.83
CA PRO A 293 2.98 8.94 -14.48
C PRO A 293 2.81 9.19 -12.97
N SER A 294 2.47 8.16 -12.19
CA SER A 294 2.32 8.27 -10.73
C SER A 294 3.66 8.43 -10.00
N ARG A 295 4.78 8.26 -10.70
CA ARG A 295 6.12 8.36 -10.15
C ARG A 295 6.45 9.77 -9.68
N VAL A 296 6.80 9.89 -8.40
CA VAL A 296 7.25 11.15 -7.78
C VAL A 296 8.70 11.03 -7.29
N GLY A 297 9.62 11.56 -8.09
CA GLY A 297 11.04 11.69 -7.78
C GLY A 297 11.40 12.93 -6.95
N SER A 298 12.68 13.03 -6.56
CA SER A 298 13.17 14.12 -5.69
C SER A 298 13.01 15.51 -6.30
N LEU A 299 13.12 15.66 -7.63
CA LEU A 299 12.91 16.95 -8.29
C LEU A 299 11.44 17.38 -8.24
N GLN A 300 10.48 16.46 -8.44
CA GLN A 300 9.04 16.77 -8.33
C GLN A 300 8.65 17.13 -6.89
N LYS A 301 9.27 16.50 -5.89
CA LYS A 301 9.12 16.92 -4.48
C LYS A 301 9.74 18.30 -4.24
N GLY A 302 10.90 18.52 -4.83
CA GLY A 302 11.63 19.78 -4.79
C GLY A 302 10.86 20.95 -5.37
N ILE A 303 10.25 20.78 -6.56
CA ILE A 303 9.46 21.83 -7.20
C ILE A 303 8.19 22.15 -6.39
N HIS A 304 7.53 21.14 -5.83
CA HIS A 304 6.38 21.35 -4.96
C HIS A 304 6.76 22.17 -3.72
N PHE A 305 7.84 21.78 -3.04
CA PHE A 305 8.38 22.52 -1.90
C PHE A 305 8.78 23.95 -2.29
N ALA A 306 9.47 24.12 -3.42
CA ALA A 306 9.92 25.41 -3.92
C ALA A 306 8.73 26.36 -4.14
N ILE A 307 7.67 25.90 -4.82
CA ILE A 307 6.47 26.70 -5.08
C ILE A 307 5.79 27.09 -3.76
N ALA A 308 5.61 26.14 -2.84
CA ALA A 308 5.01 26.42 -1.54
C ALA A 308 5.82 27.44 -0.73
N SER A 309 7.15 27.49 -0.90
CA SER A 309 8.04 28.35 -0.11
C SER A 309 7.88 29.85 -0.37
N VAL A 310 7.17 30.21 -1.45
CA VAL A 310 6.80 31.61 -1.72
C VAL A 310 5.59 32.03 -0.88
N PHE A 311 4.70 31.10 -0.53
CA PHE A 311 3.44 31.38 0.16
C PHE A 311 3.51 31.07 1.65
N GLU A 312 4.29 30.07 2.04
CA GLU A 312 4.41 29.59 3.41
C GLU A 312 5.75 29.98 4.04
N GLN A 313 5.75 30.17 5.36
CA GLN A 313 6.98 30.31 6.13
C GLN A 313 7.48 28.92 6.52
N PHE A 314 8.48 28.42 5.80
CA PHE A 314 9.12 27.16 6.15
C PHE A 314 10.21 27.34 7.21
N GLY A 315 10.27 26.39 8.13
CA GLY A 315 11.38 26.26 9.06
C GLY A 315 12.63 25.73 8.35
N GLN A 316 13.72 25.57 9.09
CA GLN A 316 14.94 24.98 8.54
C GLN A 316 14.75 23.51 8.12
N THR A 317 13.87 22.79 8.83
CA THR A 317 13.52 21.39 8.52
C THR A 317 12.02 21.28 8.33
N ASN A 318 11.60 20.69 7.21
CA ASN A 318 10.21 20.54 6.80
C ASN A 318 9.92 19.10 6.38
N GLU A 319 8.65 18.72 6.37
CA GLU A 319 8.17 17.44 5.88
C GLU A 319 7.27 17.63 4.67
N VAL A 320 7.55 16.89 3.59
CA VAL A 320 6.76 16.90 2.37
C VAL A 320 6.66 15.46 1.87
N TYR A 321 5.44 14.91 1.87
CA TYR A 321 5.18 13.49 1.62
C TYR A 321 6.09 12.58 2.48
N ASN A 322 6.71 11.56 1.87
CA ASN A 322 7.64 10.65 2.52
C ASN A 322 9.10 11.20 2.57
N SER A 323 9.28 12.51 2.69
CA SER A 323 10.62 13.14 2.64
C SER A 323 10.79 14.24 3.69
N LYS A 324 12.01 14.33 4.22
CA LYS A 324 12.49 15.44 5.05
C LYS A 324 13.26 16.40 4.16
N ILE A 325 12.93 17.68 4.21
CA ILE A 325 13.61 18.73 3.45
C ILE A 325 14.31 19.65 4.43
N THR A 326 15.62 19.80 4.27
CA THR A 326 16.44 20.72 5.06
C THR A 326 16.95 21.84 4.17
N LEU A 327 16.60 23.09 4.49
CA LEU A 327 17.13 24.28 3.82
C LEU A 327 18.59 24.49 4.26
N LEU A 328 19.48 24.57 3.27
CA LEU A 328 20.90 24.87 3.45
C LEU A 328 21.18 26.35 3.21
N ASP A 329 20.50 26.95 2.22
CA ASP A 329 20.41 28.40 2.02
C ASP A 329 19.03 28.75 1.47
N PHE A 330 18.55 29.96 1.79
CA PHE A 330 17.25 30.46 1.34
C PHE A 330 17.26 31.99 1.32
N LYS A 331 16.90 32.58 0.18
CA LYS A 331 16.81 34.02 -0.02
C LYS A 331 15.44 34.38 -0.56
N THR A 332 14.90 35.49 -0.07
CA THR A 332 13.64 36.07 -0.54
C THR A 332 13.91 37.49 -1.02
N TYR A 333 13.32 37.83 -2.15
CA TYR A 333 13.38 39.14 -2.80
C TYR A 333 11.95 39.61 -3.05
N THR A 334 11.70 40.90 -2.89
CA THR A 334 10.38 41.51 -3.09
C THR A 334 10.53 42.79 -3.89
N SER A 335 9.63 43.02 -4.85
CA SER A 335 9.52 44.26 -5.62
C SER A 335 8.04 44.49 -5.93
N GLY A 336 7.44 45.52 -5.32
CA GLY A 336 5.98 45.70 -5.34
C GLY A 336 5.24 44.48 -4.78
N LYS A 337 4.26 43.97 -5.56
CA LYS A 337 3.54 42.71 -5.26
C LYS A 337 4.28 41.45 -5.69
N ALA A 338 5.36 41.58 -6.46
CA ALA A 338 6.14 40.45 -6.93
C ALA A 338 7.06 39.94 -5.82
N ARG A 339 7.18 38.62 -5.72
CA ARG A 339 8.08 37.94 -4.79
C ARG A 339 8.90 36.91 -5.55
N MET A 340 10.18 36.85 -5.26
CA MET A 340 11.05 35.79 -5.72
C MET A 340 11.73 35.11 -4.55
N VAL A 341 11.92 33.80 -4.63
CA VAL A 341 12.74 33.03 -3.71
C VAL A 341 13.76 32.23 -4.46
N THR A 342 14.95 32.07 -3.89
CA THR A 342 15.97 31.14 -4.35
C THR A 342 16.44 30.33 -3.16
N GLY A 343 16.76 29.06 -3.37
CA GLY A 343 17.24 28.23 -2.28
C GLY A 343 18.06 27.03 -2.69
N HIS A 344 18.81 26.53 -1.72
CA HIS A 344 19.57 25.28 -1.76
C HIS A 344 19.02 24.39 -0.65
N ALA A 345 18.56 23.21 -1.01
CA ALA A 345 17.93 22.28 -0.07
C ALA A 345 18.46 20.86 -0.23
N ARG A 346 18.44 20.12 0.88
CA ARG A 346 18.70 18.69 0.93
C ARG A 346 17.39 17.95 1.18
N ILE A 347 17.04 17.06 0.27
CA ILE A 347 15.89 16.16 0.40
C ILE A 347 16.43 14.82 0.87
N ARG A 348 15.88 14.30 1.97
CA ARG A 348 16.15 12.95 2.49
C ARG A 348 14.87 12.12 2.46
N SER A 349 14.92 10.96 1.82
CA SER A 349 13.87 9.95 1.88
C SER A 349 13.68 9.43 3.32
N ARG A 350 12.44 9.30 3.79
CA ARG A 350 12.18 8.70 5.12
C ARG A 350 12.26 7.17 5.12
N THR A 351 12.11 6.53 3.96
CA THR A 351 12.14 5.06 3.85
C THR A 351 13.52 4.51 3.54
N THR A 352 14.30 5.22 2.72
CA THR A 352 15.61 4.74 2.24
C THR A 352 16.78 5.55 2.78
N LEU A 353 16.52 6.66 3.47
CA LEU A 353 17.53 7.64 3.91
C LEU A 353 18.40 8.25 2.78
N GLU A 354 18.11 7.93 1.53
CA GLU A 354 18.75 8.50 0.35
C GLU A 354 18.62 10.03 0.37
N ARG A 355 19.74 10.69 0.08
CA ARG A 355 19.84 12.16 0.06
C ARG A 355 20.08 12.67 -1.35
N GLN A 356 19.33 13.71 -1.72
CA GLN A 356 19.55 14.47 -2.94
C GLN A 356 19.58 15.95 -2.58
N GLN A 357 20.63 16.66 -3.01
CA GLN A 357 20.67 18.11 -2.93
C GLN A 357 20.08 18.71 -4.20
N ILE A 358 19.30 19.77 -4.04
CA ILE A 358 18.64 20.52 -5.10
C ILE A 358 18.84 22.00 -4.91
N ILE A 359 18.81 22.75 -6.00
CA ILE A 359 18.67 24.19 -5.99
C ILE A 359 17.43 24.58 -6.75
N PHE A 360 16.78 25.66 -6.32
CA PHE A 360 15.51 26.10 -6.87
C PHE A 360 15.41 27.62 -6.90
N GLY A 361 14.55 28.10 -7.80
CA GLY A 361 14.13 29.49 -7.87
C GLY A 361 12.64 29.55 -8.22
N VAL A 362 11.92 30.45 -7.56
CA VAL A 362 10.49 30.67 -7.82
C VAL A 362 10.21 32.16 -7.87
N ILE A 363 9.48 32.59 -8.89
CA ILE A 363 8.98 33.95 -9.06
C ILE A 363 7.45 33.90 -9.03
N HIS A 364 6.85 34.72 -8.17
CA HIS A 364 5.42 35.01 -8.14
C HIS A 364 5.23 36.48 -8.48
N MET A 365 4.59 36.75 -9.62
CA MET A 365 4.41 38.11 -10.13
C MET A 365 3.11 38.78 -9.64
N GLY A 366 2.43 38.19 -8.66
CA GLY A 366 1.07 38.55 -8.27
C GLY A 366 0.01 37.61 -8.84
N ASP A 367 -1.19 37.65 -8.24
CA ASP A 367 -2.35 36.81 -8.58
C ASP A 367 -1.97 35.33 -8.77
N HIS A 368 -2.23 34.77 -9.96
CA HIS A 368 -2.04 33.36 -10.29
C HIS A 368 -0.75 33.08 -11.07
N ASN A 369 0.14 34.06 -11.23
CA ASN A 369 1.34 33.93 -12.06
C ASN A 369 2.55 33.47 -11.26
N VAL A 370 2.78 32.15 -11.24
CA VAL A 370 3.94 31.50 -10.61
C VAL A 370 4.81 30.81 -11.66
N SER A 371 6.11 31.10 -11.65
CA SER A 371 7.12 30.38 -12.42
C SER A 371 8.15 29.79 -11.47
N ALA A 372 8.45 28.50 -11.62
CA ALA A 372 9.35 27.79 -10.72
C ALA A 372 10.31 26.89 -11.51
N GLY A 373 11.55 26.81 -11.03
CA GLY A 373 12.57 25.90 -11.55
C GLY A 373 13.27 25.18 -10.43
N VAL A 374 13.60 23.91 -10.65
CA VAL A 374 14.41 23.08 -9.75
C VAL A 374 15.42 22.28 -10.57
N LYS A 375 16.64 22.15 -10.06
CA LYS A 375 17.64 21.22 -10.59
C LYS A 375 18.43 20.56 -9.48
N LYS A 376 19.12 19.47 -9.80
CA LYS A 376 20.07 18.85 -8.88
C LYS A 376 21.22 19.83 -8.63
N PHE A 377 21.66 19.92 -7.39
CA PHE A 377 22.87 20.67 -7.04
C PHE A 377 24.10 19.98 -7.64
N THR A 378 24.96 20.75 -8.29
CA THR A 378 26.19 20.29 -8.96
C THR A 378 27.42 20.91 -8.29
N SER A 379 27.42 22.23 -8.09
CA SER A 379 28.48 22.97 -7.41
C SER A 379 27.95 24.25 -6.76
N THR A 380 28.72 24.80 -5.81
CA THR A 380 28.41 26.08 -5.16
C THR A 380 28.41 27.23 -6.16
N GLU A 381 29.35 27.23 -7.11
CA GLU A 381 29.44 28.24 -8.17
C GLU A 381 28.18 28.26 -9.05
N ASP A 382 27.63 27.10 -9.43
CA ASP A 382 26.39 27.01 -10.20
C ASP A 382 25.19 27.58 -9.41
N TYR A 383 25.16 27.35 -8.10
CA TYR A 383 24.13 27.93 -7.23
C TYR A 383 24.26 29.45 -7.09
N GLU A 384 25.46 29.95 -6.83
CA GLU A 384 25.73 31.39 -6.69
C GLU A 384 25.43 32.13 -8.00
N ASN A 385 25.85 31.59 -9.13
CA ASN A 385 25.52 32.14 -10.45
C ASN A 385 24.00 32.18 -10.69
N LEU A 386 23.28 31.10 -10.40
CA LEU A 386 21.81 31.07 -10.54
C LEU A 386 21.15 32.12 -9.64
N ARG A 387 21.57 32.19 -8.36
CA ARG A 387 21.03 33.13 -7.38
C ARG A 387 21.27 34.57 -7.82
N ASP A 388 22.50 34.91 -8.21
CA ASP A 388 22.90 36.28 -8.49
C ASP A 388 22.33 36.78 -9.82
N GLN A 389 22.26 35.92 -10.84
CA GLN A 389 21.59 36.24 -12.10
C GLN A 389 20.09 36.42 -11.90
N ALA A 390 19.42 35.53 -11.16
CA ALA A 390 18.00 35.63 -10.87
C ALA A 390 17.69 36.89 -10.05
N ALA A 391 18.48 37.18 -9.02
CA ALA A 391 18.34 38.38 -8.18
C ALA A 391 18.53 39.66 -8.99
N THR A 392 19.57 39.71 -9.84
CA THR A 392 19.84 40.87 -10.69
C THR A 392 18.71 41.10 -11.69
N ALA A 393 18.22 40.03 -12.34
CA ALA A 393 17.11 40.13 -13.28
C ALA A 393 15.81 40.59 -12.59
N PHE A 394 15.50 40.04 -11.42
CA PHE A 394 14.31 40.38 -10.65
C PHE A 394 14.33 41.82 -10.13
N LEU A 395 15.46 42.30 -9.61
CA LEU A 395 15.58 43.65 -9.07
C LEU A 395 15.65 44.73 -10.16
N ARG A 396 16.07 44.39 -11.38
CA ARG A 396 16.03 45.30 -12.54
C ARG A 396 14.65 45.38 -13.20
N ALA A 397 13.81 44.37 -13.00
CA ALA A 397 12.47 44.37 -13.55
C ALA A 397 11.62 45.41 -12.79
N ASP A 398 11.10 46.38 -13.53
CA ASP A 398 10.22 47.43 -13.01
C ASP A 398 8.81 46.85 -12.85
N PHE A 399 8.55 46.20 -11.72
CA PHE A 399 7.23 45.65 -11.41
C PHE A 399 6.33 46.79 -10.93
N HIS A 400 5.32 47.17 -11.73
CA HIS A 400 4.37 48.23 -11.38
C HIS A 400 3.66 47.97 -10.04
N GLU A 401 3.54 49.01 -9.20
CA GLU A 401 2.97 48.93 -7.84
C GLU A 401 1.43 48.80 -7.76
N THR A 402 0.71 48.79 -8.88
CA THR A 402 -0.76 48.91 -8.85
C THR A 402 -1.50 47.68 -8.34
#